data_AF-A0A4R2JLM9-F1
#
_entry.id   AF-A0A4R2JLM9-F1
#
_cell.length_a   1.000
_cell.length_b   1.000
_cell.length_c   1.000
_cell.angle_alpha   90.00
_cell.angle_beta   90.00
_cell.angle_gamma   90.00
#
_symmetry.space_group_name_H-M   'P 1'
#
loop_
_entity.id
_entity.type
_entity.pdbx_description
1 polymer ?
#
loop_
_entity_poly.entity_id
_entity_poly.type
_entity_poly.pdbx_seq_one_letter_code
_entity_poly.pdbx_strand_id
1 'polypeptide(L)'
;MSSLGEKFVVAWATQDWESFARLYDEDVILYAPFAWKIAGLPAILKVAAEFHETYPGFRAALHDEFHSADNTRAVFRYAWDWHNTGEFHGQPPTDARGTTIETHTVRLRDGRITEQIISTNNLRLISLQLERGLEFPLVTPDPALQIVSATS
;
A
#
# COMPACT_ATOMS: atom_id res chain seq x y z
N MET A 1 -14.07 -15.02 -11.77
CA MET A 1 -12.87 -14.21 -12.07
C MET A 1 -12.54 -13.44 -10.82
N SER A 2 -11.28 -13.47 -10.36
CA SER A 2 -10.89 -12.71 -9.17
C SER A 2 -10.76 -11.21 -9.47
N SER A 3 -11.15 -10.37 -8.51
CA SER A 3 -11.07 -8.90 -8.61
C SER A 3 -9.64 -8.38 -8.53
N LEU A 4 -9.41 -7.06 -8.69
CA LEU A 4 -8.08 -6.48 -8.56
C LEU A 4 -7.60 -6.57 -7.11
N GLY A 5 -8.45 -6.20 -6.15
CA GLY A 5 -8.14 -6.24 -4.73
C GLY A 5 -7.88 -7.66 -4.23
N GLU A 6 -8.62 -8.65 -4.70
CA GLU A 6 -8.37 -10.06 -4.36
C GLU A 6 -7.00 -10.52 -4.85
N LYS A 7 -6.67 -10.24 -6.12
CA LYS A 7 -5.35 -10.59 -6.69
C LYS A 7 -4.23 -9.87 -5.94
N PHE A 8 -4.42 -8.59 -5.60
CA PHE A 8 -3.46 -7.81 -4.83
C PHE A 8 -3.23 -8.43 -3.46
N VAL A 9 -4.28 -8.62 -2.67
CA VAL A 9 -4.19 -9.13 -1.30
C VAL A 9 -3.59 -10.53 -1.27
N VAL A 10 -3.96 -11.41 -2.20
CA VAL A 10 -3.40 -12.75 -2.30
C VAL A 10 -1.91 -12.68 -2.63
N ALA A 11 -1.54 -12.01 -3.72
CA ALA A 11 -0.14 -11.96 -4.16
C ALA A 11 0.76 -11.29 -3.12
N TRP A 12 0.26 -10.24 -2.47
CA TRP A 12 0.92 -9.56 -1.35
C TRP A 12 1.13 -10.50 -0.18
N ALA A 13 0.06 -11.11 0.34
CA ALA A 13 0.14 -11.97 1.52
C ALA A 13 1.00 -13.22 1.31
N THR A 14 1.00 -13.80 0.10
CA THR A 14 1.77 -15.01 -0.20
C THR A 14 3.16 -14.74 -0.76
N GLN A 15 3.59 -13.48 -0.86
CA GLN A 15 4.87 -13.10 -1.48
C GLN A 15 5.03 -13.65 -2.92
N ASP A 16 3.93 -13.76 -3.66
CA ASP A 16 3.96 -14.12 -5.08
C ASP A 16 4.32 -12.87 -5.88
N TRP A 17 5.62 -12.56 -5.91
CA TRP A 17 6.15 -11.35 -6.54
C TRP A 17 5.90 -11.31 -8.05
N GLU A 18 5.77 -12.46 -8.69
CA GLU A 18 5.46 -12.53 -10.12
C GLU A 18 4.01 -12.10 -10.37
N SER A 19 3.06 -12.63 -9.60
CA SER A 19 1.66 -12.20 -9.69
C SER A 19 1.46 -10.77 -9.21
N PHE A 20 2.18 -10.35 -8.18
CA PHE A 20 2.16 -8.98 -7.68
C PHE A 20 2.66 -8.00 -8.74
N ALA A 21 3.81 -8.28 -9.37
CA ALA A 21 4.38 -7.46 -10.44
C ALA A 21 3.44 -7.31 -11.65
N ARG A 22 2.68 -8.37 -11.98
CA ARG A 22 1.70 -8.33 -13.08
C ARG A 22 0.55 -7.35 -12.85
N LEU A 23 0.28 -6.93 -11.61
CA LEU A 23 -0.77 -5.95 -11.30
C LEU A 23 -0.38 -4.52 -11.67
N TYR A 24 0.91 -4.27 -11.89
CA TYR A 24 1.46 -2.94 -12.07
C TYR A 24 1.88 -2.66 -13.52
N ASP A 25 1.84 -1.39 -13.86
CA ASP A 25 2.56 -0.80 -15.00
C ASP A 25 4.03 -0.57 -14.59
N GLU A 26 4.95 -0.54 -15.57
CA GLU A 26 6.39 -0.41 -15.29
C GLU A 26 6.73 0.94 -14.64
N ASP A 27 6.05 2.01 -15.08
CA ASP A 27 6.28 3.40 -14.65
C ASP A 27 5.36 3.83 -13.49
N VAL A 28 4.79 2.87 -12.75
CA VAL A 28 3.88 3.15 -11.64
C VAL A 28 4.45 4.13 -10.61
N ILE A 29 3.60 5.01 -10.10
CA ILE A 29 3.92 5.85 -8.93
C ILE A 29 3.08 5.40 -7.73
N LEU A 30 3.76 5.09 -6.63
CA LEU A 30 3.16 4.77 -5.34
C LEU A 30 3.37 5.93 -4.35
N TYR A 31 2.30 6.34 -3.69
CA TYR A 31 2.32 7.27 -2.57
C TYR A 31 1.95 6.52 -1.29
N ALA A 32 2.85 6.49 -0.31
CA ALA A 32 2.68 5.74 0.93
C ALA A 32 2.92 6.63 2.17
N PRO A 33 2.36 6.27 3.34
CA PRO A 33 2.54 7.06 4.56
C PRO A 33 4.01 7.21 4.97
N PHE A 34 4.78 6.12 4.92
CA PHE A 34 6.21 6.13 5.29
C PHE A 34 7.12 6.68 4.19
N ALA A 35 6.64 6.76 2.95
CA ALA A 35 7.38 7.25 1.80
C ALA A 35 6.44 7.96 0.85
N TRP A 36 6.58 9.29 0.73
CA TRP A 36 5.58 10.04 -0.03
C TRP A 36 5.52 9.65 -1.50
N LYS A 37 6.66 9.42 -2.16
CA LYS A 37 6.69 9.05 -3.57
C LYS A 37 7.73 7.98 -3.85
N ILE A 38 7.27 6.83 -4.33
CA ILE A 38 8.09 5.72 -4.84
C ILE A 38 7.75 5.56 -6.32
N ALA A 39 8.76 5.63 -7.19
CA ALA A 39 8.57 5.59 -8.64
C ALA A 39 9.17 4.31 -9.24
N GLY A 40 8.41 3.66 -10.11
CA GLY A 40 8.80 2.48 -10.86
C GLY A 40 8.53 1.17 -10.11
N LEU A 41 8.12 0.15 -10.88
CA LEU A 41 7.83 -1.18 -10.36
C LEU A 41 9.01 -1.81 -9.58
N PRO A 42 10.29 -1.72 -10.01
CA PRO A 42 11.40 -2.29 -9.25
C PRO A 42 11.53 -1.73 -7.83
N ALA A 43 11.26 -0.44 -7.64
CA ALA A 43 11.31 0.20 -6.33
C ALA A 43 10.16 -0.27 -5.42
N ILE A 44 8.96 -0.42 -5.98
CA ILE A 44 7.81 -0.97 -5.25
C ILE A 44 8.07 -2.41 -4.83
N LEU A 45 8.59 -3.27 -5.71
CA LEU A 45 8.89 -4.66 -5.38
C LEU A 45 9.96 -4.79 -4.28
N LYS A 46 10.95 -3.89 -4.29
CA LYS A 46 11.95 -3.83 -3.23
C LYS A 46 11.31 -3.48 -1.87
N VAL A 47 10.52 -2.41 -1.82
CA VAL A 47 9.81 -2.01 -0.58
C VAL A 47 8.86 -3.11 -0.09
N ALA A 48 8.16 -3.74 -1.03
CA ALA A 48 7.28 -4.88 -0.76
C ALA A 48 8.04 -6.02 -0.07
N ALA A 49 9.20 -6.43 -0.61
CA ALA A 49 10.01 -7.49 -0.01
C ALA A 49 10.56 -7.10 1.37
N GLU A 50 11.13 -5.89 1.52
CA GLU A 50 11.65 -5.37 2.79
C GLU A 50 10.58 -5.35 3.89
N PHE A 51 9.32 -5.08 3.52
CA PHE A 51 8.21 -5.09 4.46
C PHE A 51 7.93 -6.48 5.02
N HIS A 52 8.01 -7.53 4.19
CA HIS A 52 7.83 -8.91 4.64
C HIS A 52 9.00 -9.41 5.49
N GLU A 53 10.22 -8.91 5.26
CA GLU A 53 11.35 -9.14 6.15
C GLU A 53 11.14 -8.49 7.51
N THR A 54 10.55 -7.28 7.53
CA THR A 54 10.24 -6.52 8.75
C THR A 54 9.13 -7.15 9.58
N TYR A 55 8.07 -7.62 8.90
CA TYR A 55 6.86 -8.19 9.50
C TYR A 55 6.60 -9.62 9.00
N PRO A 56 7.43 -10.61 9.38
CA PRO A 56 7.22 -12.01 9.02
C PRO A 56 5.84 -12.52 9.47
N GLY A 57 5.26 -13.41 8.66
CA GLY A 57 3.94 -13.98 8.94
C GLY A 57 2.77 -13.03 8.65
N PHE A 58 3.00 -12.00 7.83
CA PHE A 58 1.99 -11.11 7.27
C PHE A 58 0.77 -11.89 6.76
N ARG A 59 -0.42 -11.48 7.19
CA ARG A 59 -1.71 -12.02 6.73
C ARG A 59 -2.64 -10.87 6.42
N ALA A 60 -3.28 -10.91 5.26
CA ALA A 60 -4.22 -9.88 4.83
C ALA A 60 -5.56 -10.47 4.41
N ALA A 61 -6.61 -9.66 4.59
CA ALA A 61 -7.97 -9.97 4.18
C ALA A 61 -8.59 -8.73 3.50
N LEU A 62 -9.08 -8.92 2.27
CA LEU A 62 -9.83 -7.90 1.55
C LEU A 62 -11.18 -7.67 2.24
N HIS A 63 -11.55 -6.42 2.44
CA HIS A 63 -12.83 -6.02 3.04
C HIS A 63 -13.78 -5.45 2.00
N ASP A 64 -13.32 -4.51 1.18
CA ASP A 64 -14.14 -3.83 0.18
C ASP A 64 -13.36 -3.54 -1.09
N GLU A 65 -14.07 -3.46 -2.21
CA GLU A 65 -13.54 -3.03 -3.50
C GLU A 65 -14.63 -2.36 -4.34
N PHE A 66 -14.30 -1.22 -4.94
CA PHE A 66 -15.18 -0.46 -5.84
C PHE A 66 -14.40 -0.01 -7.07
N HIS A 67 -15.06 0.01 -8.22
CA HIS A 67 -14.49 0.45 -9.50
C HIS A 67 -15.29 1.62 -10.07
N SER A 68 -14.61 2.50 -10.81
CA SER A 68 -15.31 3.47 -11.66
C SER A 68 -16.03 2.74 -12.81
N ALA A 69 -17.07 3.36 -13.35
CA ALA A 69 -17.88 2.74 -14.42
C ALA A 69 -17.07 2.42 -15.70
N ASP A 70 -16.00 3.16 -15.95
CA ASP A 70 -15.08 2.97 -17.07
C ASP A 70 -13.88 2.05 -16.74
N ASN A 71 -13.82 1.52 -15.50
CA ASN A 71 -12.72 0.70 -14.97
C ASN A 71 -11.33 1.35 -15.03
N THR A 72 -11.25 2.69 -15.09
CA THR A 72 -9.96 3.42 -15.06
C THR A 72 -9.51 3.75 -13.64
N ARG A 73 -10.37 3.55 -12.64
CA ARG A 73 -10.07 3.77 -11.23
C ARG A 73 -10.66 2.67 -10.38
N ALA A 74 -9.95 2.31 -9.32
CA ALA A 74 -10.49 1.44 -8.28
C ALA A 74 -10.11 1.96 -6.89
N VAL A 75 -10.89 1.57 -5.90
CA VAL A 75 -10.52 1.69 -4.50
C VAL A 75 -10.76 0.35 -3.83
N PHE A 76 -9.78 -0.12 -3.06
CA PHE A 76 -9.94 -1.32 -2.26
C PHE A 76 -9.43 -1.10 -0.85
N ARG A 77 -10.05 -1.79 0.10
CA ARG A 77 -9.72 -1.73 1.52
C ARG A 77 -9.43 -3.13 2.03
N TYR A 78 -8.33 -3.31 2.74
CA TYR A 78 -7.99 -4.57 3.37
C TYR A 78 -7.43 -4.35 4.77
N ALA A 79 -7.57 -5.35 5.63
CA ALA A 79 -6.90 -5.40 6.91
C ALA A 79 -5.75 -6.39 6.85
N TRP A 80 -4.72 -6.16 7.65
CA TRP A 80 -3.60 -7.08 7.79
C TRP A 80 -3.03 -7.07 9.20
N ASP A 81 -2.61 -8.26 9.65
CA ASP A 81 -1.97 -8.45 10.94
C ASP A 81 -0.45 -8.39 10.80
N TRP A 82 0.20 -7.88 11.84
CA TRP A 82 1.65 -7.73 11.87
C TRP A 82 2.28 -8.05 13.20
N HIS A 83 3.52 -8.52 13.09
CA HIS A 83 4.41 -8.78 14.21
C HIS A 83 5.82 -8.35 13.81
N ASN A 84 6.35 -7.33 14.46
CA ASN A 84 7.67 -6.80 14.12
C ASN A 84 8.77 -7.64 14.76
N THR A 85 9.19 -8.69 14.05
CA THR A 85 10.34 -9.54 14.42
C THR A 85 11.55 -9.31 13.53
N GLY A 86 11.43 -8.51 12.46
CA GLY A 86 12.53 -8.04 11.64
C GLY A 86 12.99 -6.61 11.97
N GLU A 87 14.14 -6.23 11.42
CA GLU A 87 14.61 -4.84 11.47
C GLU A 87 13.72 -3.94 10.60
N PHE A 88 13.55 -2.67 10.97
CA PHE A 88 12.86 -1.67 10.15
C PHE A 88 13.65 -0.37 10.13
N HIS A 89 14.10 0.09 8.95
CA HIS A 89 14.89 1.32 8.80
C HIS A 89 16.09 1.42 9.77
N GLY A 90 16.89 0.34 9.91
CA GLY A 90 18.05 0.33 10.80
C GLY A 90 17.72 0.13 12.28
N GLN A 91 16.43 0.02 12.63
CA GLN A 91 15.97 -0.12 14.02
C GLN A 91 15.68 -1.58 14.36
N PRO A 92 16.19 -2.10 15.49
CA PRO A 92 16.06 -3.51 15.87
C PRO A 92 14.60 -3.92 16.08
N PRO A 93 14.26 -5.22 15.95
CA PRO A 93 12.89 -5.70 16.11
C PRO A 93 12.32 -5.35 17.49
N THR A 94 11.03 -5.02 17.52
CA THR A 94 10.34 -4.56 18.74
C THR A 94 9.49 -5.62 19.42
N ASP A 95 9.25 -6.75 18.75
CA ASP A 95 8.28 -7.78 19.14
C ASP A 95 6.81 -7.27 19.22
N ALA A 96 6.57 -6.01 18.85
CA ALA A 96 5.24 -5.41 18.85
C ALA A 96 4.34 -6.07 17.81
N ARG A 97 3.03 -6.08 18.13
CA ARG A 97 1.99 -6.69 17.31
C ARG A 97 0.79 -5.77 17.15
N GLY A 98 0.06 -5.96 16.07
CA GLY A 98 -1.20 -5.27 15.85
C GLY A 98 -1.85 -5.64 14.53
N THR A 99 -2.91 -4.89 14.22
CA THR A 99 -3.63 -4.96 12.96
C THR A 99 -3.63 -3.58 12.34
N THR A 100 -3.41 -3.52 11.03
CA THR A 100 -3.49 -2.31 10.23
C THR A 100 -4.64 -2.45 9.24
N ILE A 101 -5.34 -1.36 8.97
CA ILE A 101 -6.34 -1.28 7.90
C ILE A 101 -5.86 -0.23 6.91
N GLU A 102 -5.84 -0.57 5.63
CA GLU A 102 -5.42 0.34 4.56
C GLU A 102 -6.50 0.45 3.50
N THR A 103 -6.64 1.66 2.96
CA THR A 103 -7.44 1.97 1.78
C THR A 103 -6.51 2.41 0.67
N HIS A 104 -6.60 1.75 -0.48
CA HIS A 104 -5.77 1.96 -1.63
C HIS A 104 -6.63 2.55 -2.74
N THR A 105 -6.35 3.77 -3.18
CA THR A 105 -6.96 4.34 -4.39
C THR A 105 -5.98 4.20 -5.54
N VAL A 106 -6.43 3.64 -6.66
CA VAL A 106 -5.58 3.34 -7.81
C VAL A 106 -6.14 3.92 -9.11
N ARG A 107 -5.23 4.31 -10.00
CA ARG A 107 -5.52 4.55 -11.43
C ARG A 107 -5.04 3.37 -12.26
N LEU A 108 -5.85 3.00 -13.24
CA LEU A 108 -5.65 1.84 -14.07
C LEU A 108 -5.46 2.24 -15.53
N ARG A 109 -4.55 1.54 -16.22
CA ARG A 109 -4.40 1.52 -17.67
C ARG A 109 -4.28 0.07 -18.09
N ASP A 110 -5.16 -0.39 -18.99
CA ASP A 110 -5.19 -1.77 -19.46
C ASP A 110 -5.22 -2.81 -18.32
N GLY A 111 -5.95 -2.49 -17.24
CA GLY A 111 -6.08 -3.33 -16.05
C GLY A 111 -4.87 -3.33 -15.11
N ARG A 112 -3.83 -2.52 -15.39
CA ARG A 112 -2.62 -2.38 -14.58
C ARG A 112 -2.62 -1.08 -13.79
N ILE A 113 -2.09 -1.14 -12.57
CA ILE A 113 -1.94 0.00 -11.67
C ILE A 113 -0.82 0.91 -12.19
N THR A 114 -1.18 2.16 -12.51
CA THR A 114 -0.26 3.23 -12.95
C THR A 114 -0.01 4.26 -11.86
N GLU A 115 -0.93 4.40 -10.93
CA GLU A 115 -0.81 5.25 -9.75
C GLU A 115 -1.53 4.56 -8.58
N GLN A 116 -0.93 4.62 -7.40
CA GLN A 116 -1.50 4.08 -6.17
C GLN A 116 -1.24 5.03 -5.02
N ILE A 117 -2.27 5.31 -4.22
CA ILE A 117 -2.16 6.09 -2.99
C ILE A 117 -2.66 5.20 -1.85
N ILE A 118 -1.79 4.99 -0.86
CA ILE A 118 -2.09 4.21 0.34
C ILE A 118 -2.49 5.17 1.46
N SER A 119 -3.65 4.93 2.05
CA SER A 119 -4.11 5.60 3.26
C SER A 119 -4.28 4.58 4.38
N THR A 120 -3.64 4.82 5.52
CA THR A 120 -3.84 3.99 6.72
C THR A 120 -5.07 4.47 7.50
N ASN A 121 -6.03 3.59 7.73
CA ASN A 121 -7.28 3.92 8.42
C ASN A 121 -7.16 3.87 9.95
N ASN A 122 -6.17 3.15 10.48
CA ASN A 122 -5.86 3.10 11.91
C ASN A 122 -4.37 3.42 12.14
N LEU A 123 -4.04 3.96 13.31
CA LEU A 123 -2.74 4.64 13.49
C LEU A 123 -1.73 3.86 14.33
N ARG A 124 -2.01 2.62 14.74
CA ARG A 124 -1.13 1.90 15.70
C ARG A 124 0.28 1.69 15.14
N LEU A 125 0.39 1.23 13.90
CA LEU A 125 1.69 1.04 13.27
C LEU A 125 2.42 2.39 13.06
N ILE A 126 1.69 3.42 12.61
CA ILE A 126 2.24 4.77 12.45
C ILE A 126 2.77 5.32 13.79
N SER A 127 1.98 5.20 14.88
CA SER A 127 2.37 5.61 16.24
C SER A 127 3.64 4.91 16.69
N LEU A 128 3.75 3.59 16.46
CA LEU A 128 4.95 2.83 16.80
C LEU A 128 6.18 3.38 16.07
N GLN A 129 6.07 3.74 14.79
CA GLN A 129 7.23 4.27 14.07
C GLN A 129 7.58 5.70 14.49
N LEU A 130 6.58 6.53 14.82
CA LEU A 130 6.79 7.87 15.39
C LEU A 130 7.51 7.80 16.75
N GLU A 131 7.08 6.89 17.63
CA GLU A 131 7.71 6.63 18.94
C GLU A 131 9.18 6.21 18.78
N ARG A 132 9.54 5.62 17.64
CA ARG A 132 10.91 5.21 17.28
C ARG A 132 11.71 6.27 16.53
N GLY A 133 11.15 7.47 16.38
CA GLY A 133 11.81 8.60 15.73
C GLY A 133 11.87 8.51 14.22
N LEU A 134 11.02 7.70 13.57
CA LEU A 134 10.91 7.72 12.11
C LEU A 134 10.31 9.06 11.68
N GLU A 135 11.03 9.77 10.83
CA GLU A 135 10.54 11.02 10.23
C GLU A 135 9.60 10.70 9.07
N PHE A 136 8.47 11.41 9.04
CA PHE A 136 7.50 11.31 7.96
C PHE A 136 7.64 12.49 7.00
N PRO A 137 7.32 12.32 5.71
CA PRO A 137 7.28 13.42 4.76
C PRO A 137 6.38 14.56 5.24
N LEU A 138 6.94 15.78 5.34
CA LEU A 138 6.19 16.97 5.79
C LEU A 138 5.35 17.61 4.69
N VAL A 139 5.78 17.48 3.43
CA VAL A 139 5.15 18.13 2.28
C VAL A 139 4.62 17.04 1.35
N THR A 140 3.31 16.83 1.41
CA THR A 140 2.61 15.72 0.76
C THR A 140 1.46 16.23 -0.12
N PRO A 141 1.76 16.95 -1.23
CA PRO A 141 0.72 17.54 -2.07
C PRO A 141 -0.07 16.46 -2.79
N ASP A 142 -1.40 16.56 -2.79
CA ASP A 142 -2.27 15.63 -3.53
C ASP A 142 -1.79 15.49 -4.99
N PRO A 143 -1.40 14.27 -5.44
CA PRO A 143 -0.87 14.06 -6.77
C PRO A 143 -1.92 14.25 -7.88
N ALA A 144 -3.19 14.30 -7.51
CA ALA A 144 -4.33 14.36 -8.39
C ALA A 144 -5.26 15.52 -8.02
N LEU A 145 -4.70 16.70 -7.76
CA LEU A 145 -5.41 17.94 -7.39
C LEU A 145 -6.33 18.45 -8.52
N GLN A 146 -7.34 17.66 -8.89
CA GLN A 146 -8.50 18.09 -9.66
C GLN A 146 -9.58 18.41 -8.64
N ILE A 147 -9.73 19.70 -8.33
CA ILE A 147 -10.88 20.19 -7.61
C ILE A 147 -12.07 20.01 -8.56
N VAL A 148 -12.79 18.90 -8.42
CA VAL A 148 -14.12 18.80 -9.01
C VAL A 148 -14.96 19.76 -8.18
N SER A 149 -15.17 20.98 -8.69
CA SER A 149 -16.10 21.89 -8.04
C SER A 149 -17.43 21.16 -7.92
N ALA A 150 -17.91 20.97 -6.70
CA ALA A 150 -19.30 20.64 -6.47
C ALA A 150 -20.10 21.87 -6.90
N THR A 151 -20.38 22.00 -8.19
CA THR A 151 -21.46 22.85 -8.65
C THR A 151 -22.74 22.16 -8.23
N SER A 152 -23.20 22.53 -7.04
CA SER A 152 -24.56 22.36 -6.55
C SER A 152 -25.56 23.06 -7.47
#